data_AF-A0A269PR46-F1
#
_entry.id   AF-A0A269PR46-F1
#
_cell.length_a   1.000
_cell.length_b   1.000
_cell.length_c   1.000
_cell.angle_alpha   90.00
_cell.angle_beta   90.00
_cell.angle_gamma   90.00
#
_symmetry.space_group_name_H-M   'P 1'
#
loop_
_entity.id
_entity.type
_entity.pdbx_description
1 polymer ?
#
loop_
_entity_poly.entity_id
_entity_poly.type
_entity_poly.pdbx_seq_one_letter_code
_entity_poly.pdbx_strand_id
1 'polypeptide(L)'
;MNKYVVASICALAACGNSDVLQSKQQDLKKPVNKVMKAIDMAKSQSDFRLYTALGRKLTIPGFENRNFETIKSQCGLRPMKGTGDVFKSTQEKKERRLKYQFARQYNEIMYLLCLKNS
;
A
#
# COMPACT_ATOMS: atom_id res chain seq x y z
N MET A 1 10.57 -73.71 8.15
CA MET A 1 9.81 -72.62 8.80
C MET A 1 10.28 -71.32 8.15
N ASN A 2 9.59 -70.85 7.11
CA ASN A 2 8.64 -69.72 7.16
C ASN A 2 9.38 -68.42 7.57
N LYS A 3 9.46 -67.32 6.80
CA LYS A 3 8.43 -66.64 5.99
C LYS A 3 9.07 -65.62 5.03
N TYR A 4 8.33 -65.32 3.97
CA TYR A 4 8.52 -64.35 2.89
C TYR A 4 8.95 -62.94 3.31
N VAL A 5 9.76 -62.28 2.49
CA VAL A 5 9.86 -60.81 2.43
C VAL A 5 9.58 -60.38 1.00
N VAL A 6 8.33 -59.95 0.77
CA VAL A 6 7.88 -59.30 -0.46
C VAL A 6 8.40 -57.87 -0.42
N ALA A 7 9.34 -57.52 -1.30
CA ALA A 7 9.80 -56.16 -1.50
C ALA A 7 8.81 -55.43 -2.43
N SER A 8 7.74 -54.88 -1.85
CA SER A 8 6.86 -53.93 -2.54
C SER A 8 7.50 -52.54 -2.52
N ILE A 9 8.01 -52.12 -3.68
CA ILE A 9 8.45 -50.75 -3.94
C ILE A 9 7.20 -49.89 -4.07
N CYS A 10 6.81 -49.22 -2.98
CA CYS A 10 5.82 -48.15 -3.01
C CYS A 10 6.44 -46.93 -3.70
N ALA A 11 6.02 -46.68 -4.93
CA ALA A 11 6.20 -45.40 -5.60
C ALA A 11 5.44 -44.31 -4.81
N LEU A 12 6.17 -43.53 -4.00
CA LEU A 12 5.66 -42.30 -3.42
C LEU A 12 5.53 -41.28 -4.55
N ALA A 13 4.31 -41.16 -5.07
CA ALA A 13 3.89 -40.06 -5.91
C ALA A 13 4.18 -38.75 -5.17
N ALA A 14 5.07 -37.94 -5.74
CA ALA A 14 5.31 -36.58 -5.33
C ALA A 14 4.05 -35.75 -5.63
N CYS A 15 3.15 -35.63 -4.66
CA CYS A 15 2.11 -34.61 -4.68
C CYS A 15 2.74 -33.26 -4.30
N GLY A 16 3.42 -32.65 -5.27
CA GLY A 16 3.78 -31.24 -5.19
C GLY A 16 2.54 -30.39 -5.48
N ASN A 17 1.74 -30.08 -4.46
CA ASN A 17 0.68 -29.09 -4.59
C ASN A 17 1.32 -27.72 -4.88
N SER A 18 1.26 -27.30 -6.13
CA SER A 18 1.82 -26.03 -6.62
C SER A 18 0.83 -24.86 -6.47
N ASP A 19 -0.02 -24.88 -5.45
CA ASP A 19 -1.07 -23.87 -5.22
C ASP A 19 -0.68 -22.76 -4.23
N VAL A 20 0.61 -22.61 -3.92
CA VAL A 20 1.10 -21.58 -2.97
C VAL A 20 1.51 -20.28 -3.67
N LEU A 21 1.68 -20.26 -5.00
CA LEU A 21 2.15 -19.05 -5.71
C LEU A 21 1.05 -18.04 -6.07
N GLN A 22 -0.21 -18.48 -6.21
CA GLN A 22 -1.26 -17.62 -6.79
C GLN A 22 -1.88 -16.64 -5.78
N SER A 23 -1.87 -16.97 -4.49
CA SER A 23 -2.43 -16.11 -3.43
C SER A 23 -1.56 -14.86 -3.15
N LYS A 24 -0.24 -14.96 -3.32
CA LYS A 24 0.70 -13.86 -3.00
C LYS A 24 0.66 -12.71 -4.03
N GLN A 25 0.35 -12.99 -5.30
CA GLN A 25 0.27 -11.97 -6.34
C GLN A 25 -1.01 -11.12 -6.26
N GLN A 26 -2.11 -11.66 -5.75
CA GLN A 26 -3.37 -10.92 -5.68
C GLN A 26 -3.38 -9.85 -4.58
N ASP A 27 -2.63 -10.03 -3.49
CA ASP A 27 -2.63 -9.07 -2.37
C ASP A 27 -1.76 -7.83 -2.62
N LEU A 28 -0.68 -7.97 -3.41
CA LEU A 28 0.19 -6.85 -3.80
C LEU A 28 -0.40 -5.95 -4.90
N LYS A 29 -1.29 -6.48 -5.75
CA LYS A 29 -1.94 -5.71 -6.83
C LYS A 29 -3.12 -4.86 -6.35
N LYS A 30 -3.78 -5.24 -5.24
CA LYS A 30 -4.92 -4.51 -4.68
C LYS A 30 -4.58 -3.07 -4.24
N PRO A 31 -3.47 -2.80 -3.52
CA PRO A 31 -3.07 -1.45 -3.12
C PRO A 31 -2.84 -0.50 -4.30
N VAL A 32 -2.13 -0.95 -5.34
CA VAL A 32 -1.81 -0.13 -6.52
C VAL A 32 -3.08 0.23 -7.29
N ASN A 33 -4.02 -0.71 -7.44
CA ASN A 33 -5.31 -0.45 -8.08
C ASN A 33 -6.10 0.64 -7.35
N LYS A 34 -6.09 0.64 -6.01
CA LYS A 34 -6.75 1.69 -5.20
C LYS A 34 -6.11 3.07 -5.38
N VAL A 35 -4.78 3.14 -5.46
CA VAL A 35 -4.05 4.40 -5.68
C VAL A 35 -4.43 5.01 -7.03
N MET A 36 -4.39 4.23 -8.11
CA MET A 36 -4.72 4.72 -9.45
C MET A 36 -6.19 5.18 -9.55
N LYS A 37 -7.13 4.43 -8.99
CA LYS A 37 -8.53 4.86 -8.93
C LYS A 37 -8.71 6.19 -8.21
N ALA A 38 -8.00 6.40 -7.10
CA ALA A 38 -8.05 7.67 -6.38
C ALA A 38 -7.42 8.82 -7.17
N ILE A 39 -6.38 8.54 -7.97
CA ILE A 39 -5.76 9.52 -8.88
C ILE A 39 -6.73 9.90 -9.98
N ASP A 40 -7.40 8.94 -10.62
CA ASP A 40 -8.36 9.22 -11.69
C ASP A 40 -9.55 10.04 -11.19
N MET A 41 -10.07 9.73 -10.00
CA MET A 41 -11.11 10.53 -9.36
C MET A 41 -10.63 11.95 -9.01
N ALA A 42 -9.39 12.10 -8.55
CA ALA A 42 -8.83 13.41 -8.26
C ALA A 42 -8.65 14.25 -9.53
N LYS A 43 -8.21 13.62 -10.63
CA LYS A 43 -8.12 14.25 -11.96
C LYS A 43 -9.48 14.71 -12.46
N SER A 44 -10.53 13.89 -12.35
CA SER A 44 -11.87 14.29 -12.79
C SER A 44 -12.44 15.46 -11.98
N GLN A 45 -11.94 15.68 -10.76
CA GLN A 45 -12.31 16.78 -9.88
C GLN A 45 -11.34 17.97 -9.96
N SER A 46 -10.28 17.89 -10.77
CA SER A 46 -9.18 18.87 -10.77
C SER A 46 -8.58 19.16 -9.38
N ASP A 47 -8.61 18.17 -8.47
CA ASP A 47 -8.02 18.27 -7.12
C ASP A 47 -6.63 17.62 -7.10
N PHE A 48 -5.58 18.42 -7.32
CA PHE A 48 -4.19 17.95 -7.34
C PHE A 48 -3.47 18.08 -5.99
N ARG A 49 -4.20 18.35 -4.90
CA ARG A 49 -3.60 18.53 -3.57
C ARG A 49 -3.00 17.23 -3.04
N LEU A 50 -1.87 17.34 -2.36
CA LEU A 50 -1.21 16.19 -1.74
C LEU A 50 -1.81 15.87 -0.37
N TYR A 51 -1.76 14.60 0.02
CA TYR A 51 -2.15 14.17 1.35
C TYR A 51 -1.12 14.55 2.41
N THR A 52 -1.60 14.96 3.58
CA THR A 52 -0.81 15.11 4.81
C THR A 52 -1.21 14.10 5.87
N ALA A 53 -0.24 13.57 6.61
CA ALA A 53 -0.47 12.76 7.79
C ALA A 53 -0.65 13.66 9.03
N LEU A 54 -1.60 13.29 9.89
CA LEU A 54 -2.07 14.10 11.03
C LEU A 54 -1.38 13.76 12.37
N GLY A 55 -0.17 13.20 12.35
CA GLY A 55 0.57 12.93 13.58
C GLY A 55 1.08 14.21 14.26
N ARG A 56 1.91 14.05 15.29
CA ARG A 56 2.46 15.16 16.10
C ARG A 56 3.06 16.30 15.28
N LYS A 57 3.68 15.95 14.16
CA LYS A 57 4.12 16.88 13.12
C LYS A 57 3.38 16.51 11.85
N LEU A 58 2.81 17.51 11.18
CA LEU A 58 2.26 17.33 9.84
C LEU A 58 3.39 16.93 8.90
N THR A 59 3.24 15.79 8.25
CA THR A 59 4.16 15.33 7.21
C THR A 59 3.41 15.14 5.90
N ILE A 60 4.11 15.29 4.79
CA ILE A 60 3.63 14.92 3.46
C ILE A 60 4.27 13.56 3.17
N PRO A 61 3.53 12.44 3.27
CA PRO A 61 4.11 11.11 3.05
C PRO A 61 4.82 11.02 1.70
N GLY A 62 6.07 10.56 1.70
CA GLY A 62 6.94 10.49 0.52
C GLY A 62 7.79 11.74 0.24
N PHE A 63 7.57 12.83 0.98
CA PHE A 63 8.24 14.12 0.81
C PHE A 63 8.78 14.66 2.15
N GLU A 64 9.10 13.78 3.10
CA GLU A 64 9.54 14.14 4.45
C GLU A 64 10.85 14.95 4.46
N ASN A 65 11.70 14.73 3.45
CA ASN A 65 12.98 15.42 3.27
C ASN A 65 12.88 16.66 2.36
N ARG A 66 11.67 17.07 1.97
CA ARG A 66 11.42 18.24 1.11
C ARG A 66 10.89 19.40 1.96
N ASN A 67 11.02 20.62 1.43
CA ASN A 67 10.48 21.79 2.10
C ASN A 67 8.94 21.73 2.10
N PHE A 68 8.36 21.58 3.29
CA PHE A 68 6.92 21.44 3.48
C PHE A 68 6.14 22.67 2.97
N GLU A 69 6.60 23.89 3.30
CA GLU A 69 5.89 25.11 2.91
C GLU A 69 5.96 25.35 1.40
N THR A 70 7.08 25.00 0.75
CA THR A 70 7.18 25.07 -0.72
C THR A 70 6.17 24.16 -1.40
N ILE A 71 6.04 22.89 -0.96
CA ILE A 71 5.07 21.97 -1.56
C ILE A 71 3.64 22.43 -1.26
N LYS A 72 3.39 22.92 -0.05
CA LYS A 72 2.09 23.45 0.34
C LYS A 72 1.66 24.64 -0.51
N SER A 73 2.57 25.58 -0.78
CA SER A 73 2.26 26.76 -1.61
C SER A 73 2.04 26.39 -3.08
N GLN A 74 2.76 25.40 -3.60
CA GLN A 74 2.66 24.99 -5.00
C GLN A 74 1.44 24.10 -5.27
N CYS A 75 1.24 23.06 -4.47
CA CYS A 75 0.24 22.03 -4.75
C CYS A 75 -0.99 22.08 -3.86
N GLY A 76 -0.93 22.81 -2.75
CA GLY A 76 -1.90 22.69 -1.68
C GLY A 76 -1.87 21.31 -1.01
N LEU A 77 -2.50 21.22 0.15
CA LEU A 77 -2.49 20.02 1.00
C LEU A 77 -3.90 19.67 1.46
N ARG A 78 -4.16 18.38 1.66
CA ARG A 78 -5.39 17.88 2.28
C ARG A 78 -5.10 16.83 3.36
N PRO A 79 -5.78 16.87 4.50
CA PRO A 79 -5.51 15.94 5.60
C PRO A 79 -6.01 14.53 5.30
N MET A 80 -5.16 13.52 5.56
CA MET A 80 -5.53 12.11 5.51
C MET A 80 -6.16 11.67 6.83
N LYS A 81 -7.49 11.47 6.84
CA LYS A 81 -8.21 11.05 8.05
C LYS A 81 -7.73 9.71 8.61
N GLY A 82 -7.64 9.61 9.93
CA GLY A 82 -7.20 8.40 10.63
C GLY A 82 -5.70 8.12 10.52
N THR A 83 -4.89 9.18 10.40
CA THR A 83 -3.42 9.14 10.52
C THR A 83 -2.87 9.86 11.75
N GLY A 84 -3.76 10.29 12.66
CA GLY A 84 -3.42 10.95 13.93
C GLY A 84 -2.67 10.05 14.92
N ASP A 85 -2.33 10.57 16.09
CA ASP A 85 -1.43 9.88 17.04
C ASP A 85 -2.11 8.93 18.02
N VAL A 86 -3.44 8.95 18.12
CA VAL A 86 -4.19 8.13 19.08
C VAL A 86 -4.66 6.85 18.40
N PHE A 87 -4.24 5.69 18.92
CA PHE A 87 -4.72 4.36 18.52
C PHE A 87 -5.18 3.60 19.75
N LYS A 88 -6.34 2.96 19.64
CA LYS A 88 -6.95 2.14 20.71
C LYS A 88 -6.76 0.64 20.45
N SER A 89 -6.23 0.24 19.30
CA SER A 89 -6.02 -1.17 18.95
C SER A 89 -4.85 -1.41 17.99
N THR A 90 -4.38 -2.65 17.96
CA THR A 90 -3.40 -3.13 16.96
C THR A 90 -3.91 -2.98 15.53
N GLN A 91 -5.22 -3.16 15.33
CA GLN A 91 -5.86 -3.02 14.03
C GLN A 91 -5.81 -1.56 13.54
N GLU A 92 -6.10 -0.58 14.38
CA GLU A 92 -5.96 0.84 14.04
C GLU A 92 -4.51 1.21 13.68
N LYS A 93 -3.53 0.64 14.39
CA LYS A 93 -2.10 0.81 14.06
C LYS A 93 -1.74 0.22 12.70
N LYS A 94 -2.34 -0.92 12.32
CA LYS A 94 -2.19 -1.51 10.97
C LYS A 94 -2.82 -0.61 9.92
N GLU A 95 -4.03 -0.14 10.14
CA GLU A 95 -4.75 0.75 9.22
C GLU A 95 -4.02 2.07 8.99
N ARG A 96 -3.45 2.68 10.03
CA ARG A 96 -2.61 3.87 9.87
C ARG A 96 -1.43 3.60 8.94
N ARG A 97 -0.74 2.47 9.09
CA ARG A 97 0.39 2.11 8.23
C ARG A 97 -0.05 1.96 6.77
N LEU A 98 -1.18 1.30 6.53
CA LEU A 98 -1.75 1.17 5.18
C LEU A 98 -2.15 2.52 4.58
N LYS A 99 -2.78 3.41 5.38
CA LYS A 99 -3.13 4.76 4.94
C LYS A 99 -1.90 5.61 4.63
N TYR A 100 -0.84 5.49 5.43
CA TYR A 100 0.42 6.18 5.17
C TYR A 100 1.05 5.71 3.86
N GLN A 101 1.11 4.39 3.64
CA GLN A 101 1.65 3.81 2.41
C GLN A 101 0.85 4.24 1.18
N PHE A 102 -0.48 4.23 1.29
CA PHE A 102 -1.37 4.74 0.25
C PHE A 102 -1.11 6.23 -0.04
N ALA A 103 -1.04 7.07 1.00
CA ALA A 103 -0.79 8.50 0.86
C ALA A 103 0.55 8.76 0.18
N ARG A 104 1.60 8.02 0.55
CA ARG A 104 2.92 8.14 -0.07
C ARG A 104 2.87 7.86 -1.57
N GLN A 105 2.31 6.72 -1.97
CA GLN A 105 2.22 6.34 -3.39
C GLN A 105 1.36 7.31 -4.19
N TYR A 106 0.24 7.75 -3.60
CA TYR A 106 -0.63 8.76 -4.20
C TYR A 106 0.12 10.09 -4.41
N ASN A 107 0.83 10.57 -3.38
CA ASN A 107 1.55 11.84 -3.42
C ASN A 107 2.67 11.83 -4.44
N GLU A 108 3.43 10.74 -4.58
CA GLU A 108 4.51 10.61 -5.56
C GLU A 108 4.00 10.87 -6.99
N ILE A 109 2.82 10.33 -7.34
CA ILE A 109 2.21 10.54 -8.66
C ILE A 109 1.53 11.90 -8.74
N MET A 110 0.77 12.27 -7.71
CA MET A 110 -0.03 13.49 -7.70
C MET A 110 0.83 14.75 -7.72
N TYR A 111 2.04 14.70 -7.15
CA TYR A 111 2.99 15.81 -7.22
C TYR A 111 3.38 16.15 -8.66
N LEU A 112 3.63 15.14 -9.50
CA LEU A 112 3.93 15.37 -10.93
C LEU A 112 2.72 15.97 -11.67
N LEU A 113 1.51 15.52 -11.32
CA LEU A 113 0.28 16.05 -11.89
C LEU A 113 0.03 17.50 -11.44
N CYS A 114 0.25 17.81 -10.16
CA CYS A 114 0.23 19.17 -9.65
C CYS A 114 1.15 20.08 -10.45
N LEU A 115 2.45 19.74 -10.55
CA LEU A 115 3.44 20.59 -11.23
C LEU A 115 3.11 20.84 -12.71
N LYS A 116 2.40 19.92 -13.35
CA LYS A 116 1.93 20.09 -14.75
C LYS A 116 0.73 21.03 -14.87
N ASN A 117 -0.05 21.21 -13.82
CA ASN A 117 -1.28 22.00 -13.78
C ASN A 117 -1.19 23.20 -12.82
N SER A 118 0.04 23.56 -12.40
CA SER A 118 0.35 24.72 -11.56
C SER A 118 0.62 25.95 -12.41
#